data_AF-A0A4Z2ILF2-F1
#
_entry.id   AF-A0A4Z2ILF2-F1
#
_cell.length_a   1.000
_cell.length_b   1.000
_cell.length_c   1.000
_cell.angle_alpha   90.00
_cell.angle_beta   90.00
_cell.angle_gamma   90.00
#
_symmetry.space_group_name_H-M   'P 1'
#
loop_
_entity.id
_entity.type
_entity.pdbx_description
1 polymer ?
#
loop_
_entity_poly.entity_id
_entity_poly.type
_entity_poly.pdbx_seq_one_letter_code
_entity_poly.pdbx_strand_id
1 'polypeptide(L)'
;MCGFCKPPQSLEASKGCADCKSNFCNECFKLYHPWGTPRAQHEHILPTNSFRPKVLTCTEHEQERLQWYCRDCQRLLCPLCKLRRVHNGHKVLPMAQAYQALKDKVTKEVTFIVANQETIQSQITQLEAAIKQMEANSAVALNQLTYCIRELGAAVAERQGALVVALEGSRSRREDALSAQVSERRGLQEHTGLMAYTQELLKETDPPCFVQAARVTHSRLVKAIENLQCFTPSADPSFRHFHLDTSKEVQLIHSLEFIYAPLAPVIDTQKTLAYDQLFLCWRLPQDSAPAWHFSVEYQRRAGGAAATWGGTRSPGAATAWLRLDEVRGTNAVVNRLQMDSVYVLRVRGCNKAGFGEYSEEVYLHTPPAPGEIWTPITLNHIVYFYVSFTTRK
;
A
#
# COMPACT_ATOMS: atom_id res chain seq x y z
N MET A 1 -30.04 20.66 -43.96
CA MET A 1 -31.12 19.72 -44.39
C MET A 1 -32.33 20.53 -44.83
N CYS A 2 -33.06 20.07 -45.86
CA CYS A 2 -34.32 20.70 -46.32
C CYS A 2 -35.42 20.47 -45.27
N GLY A 3 -36.06 21.55 -44.81
CA GLY A 3 -37.13 21.48 -43.81
C GLY A 3 -38.50 21.06 -44.35
N PHE A 4 -38.63 20.86 -45.67
CA PHE A 4 -39.93 20.72 -46.36
C PHE A 4 -40.10 19.40 -47.11
N CYS A 5 -39.10 18.50 -47.02
CA CYS A 5 -39.24 17.16 -47.56
C CYS A 5 -40.20 16.34 -46.69
N LYS A 6 -41.06 15.53 -47.32
CA LYS A 6 -41.89 14.56 -46.60
C LYS A 6 -41.03 13.37 -46.16
N PRO A 7 -41.16 12.88 -44.91
CA PRO A 7 -40.48 11.66 -44.46
C PRO A 7 -40.80 10.47 -45.38
N PRO A 8 -39.88 9.49 -45.55
CA PRO A 8 -38.65 9.29 -44.77
C PRO A 8 -37.39 9.97 -45.34
N GLN A 9 -37.43 10.59 -46.52
CA GLN A 9 -36.24 11.17 -47.16
C GLN A 9 -36.15 12.68 -46.92
N SER A 10 -35.26 13.13 -46.02
CA SER A 10 -34.85 14.53 -45.92
C SER A 10 -33.60 14.74 -46.77
N LEU A 11 -33.73 15.51 -47.86
CA LEU A 11 -32.61 15.83 -48.74
C LEU A 11 -31.79 17.00 -48.20
N GLU A 12 -30.51 17.05 -48.57
CA GLU A 12 -29.70 18.22 -48.32
C GLU A 12 -30.30 19.45 -49.00
N ALA A 13 -30.21 20.59 -48.31
CA ALA A 13 -30.71 21.83 -48.87
C ALA A 13 -29.70 22.35 -49.89
N SER A 14 -30.16 22.68 -51.09
CA SER A 14 -29.35 23.22 -52.19
C SER A 14 -29.68 24.69 -52.46
N LYS A 15 -30.83 25.19 -51.98
CA LYS A 15 -31.28 26.56 -52.15
C LYS A 15 -31.82 27.13 -50.84
N GLY A 16 -31.48 28.38 -50.52
CA GLY A 16 -32.08 29.17 -49.46
C GLY A 16 -32.97 30.27 -50.03
N CYS A 17 -33.97 30.69 -49.28
CA CYS A 17 -34.79 31.86 -49.59
C CYS A 17 -34.71 32.84 -48.43
N ALA A 18 -34.26 34.06 -48.70
CA ALA A 18 -34.09 35.08 -47.66
C ALA A 18 -35.43 35.53 -47.07
N ASP A 19 -36.45 35.66 -47.92
CA ASP A 19 -37.79 36.09 -47.52
C ASP A 19 -38.54 35.01 -46.75
N CYS A 20 -38.46 33.75 -47.19
CA CYS A 20 -39.04 32.62 -46.47
C CYS A 20 -38.21 32.17 -45.25
N LYS A 21 -37.01 32.74 -45.06
CA LYS A 21 -36.05 32.38 -44.00
C LYS A 21 -35.88 30.87 -43.86
N SER A 22 -35.78 30.18 -44.99
CA SER A 22 -35.89 28.72 -45.06
C SER A 22 -34.94 28.13 -46.10
N ASN A 23 -34.45 26.92 -45.80
CA ASN A 23 -33.58 26.14 -46.67
C ASN A 23 -34.38 24.99 -47.32
N PHE A 24 -34.25 24.86 -48.63
CA PHE A 24 -34.99 23.90 -49.46
C PHE A 24 -34.01 23.06 -50.29
N CYS A 25 -34.38 21.80 -50.56
CA CYS A 25 -33.80 21.06 -51.67
C CYS A 25 -34.37 21.60 -53.00
N ASN A 26 -33.76 21.25 -54.14
CA ASN A 26 -34.17 21.77 -55.45
C ASN A 26 -35.65 21.54 -55.77
N GLU A 27 -36.20 20.38 -55.40
CA GLU A 27 -37.59 20.03 -55.67
C GLU A 27 -38.56 20.81 -54.77
N CYS A 28 -38.32 20.82 -53.46
CA CYS A 28 -39.13 21.62 -52.53
C CYS A 28 -39.07 23.11 -52.85
N PHE A 29 -37.93 23.62 -53.35
CA PHE A 29 -37.79 25.01 -53.73
C PHE A 29 -38.74 25.39 -54.88
N LYS A 30 -38.78 24.59 -55.96
CA LYS A 30 -39.67 24.80 -57.11
C LYS A 30 -41.15 24.72 -56.71
N LEU A 31 -41.49 23.78 -55.82
CA LEU A 31 -42.85 23.62 -55.32
C LEU A 31 -43.30 24.84 -54.48
N TYR A 32 -42.41 25.40 -53.67
CA TYR A 32 -42.72 26.55 -52.81
C TYR A 32 -42.60 27.91 -53.53
N HIS A 33 -41.89 27.95 -54.67
CA HIS A 33 -41.68 29.13 -55.50
C HIS A 33 -42.12 28.85 -56.96
N PRO A 34 -43.42 28.60 -57.25
CA PRO A 34 -43.89 28.34 -58.61
C PRO A 34 -43.75 29.58 -59.48
N TRP A 35 -43.26 29.40 -60.72
CA TRP A 35 -43.06 30.50 -61.67
C TRP A 35 -44.35 31.29 -61.91
N GLY A 36 -44.25 32.63 -61.98
CA GLY A 36 -45.39 33.53 -62.15
C GLY A 36 -46.14 33.90 -60.85
N THR A 37 -45.70 33.41 -59.68
CA THR A 37 -46.26 33.80 -58.38
C THR A 37 -45.42 34.90 -57.70
N PRO A 38 -45.98 35.68 -56.76
CA PRO A 38 -45.20 36.62 -55.95
C PRO A 38 -44.03 35.95 -55.22
N ARG A 39 -44.19 34.68 -54.83
CA ARG A 39 -43.13 33.90 -54.18
C ARG A 39 -41.95 33.63 -55.11
N ALA A 40 -42.14 33.49 -56.41
CA ALA A 40 -41.03 33.31 -57.35
C ALA A 40 -40.10 34.55 -57.45
N GLN A 41 -40.51 35.69 -56.89
CA GLN A 41 -39.70 36.92 -56.83
C GLN A 41 -38.89 37.05 -55.55
N HIS A 42 -38.98 36.09 -54.62
CA HIS A 42 -38.16 36.10 -53.42
C HIS A 42 -36.66 36.06 -53.72
N GLU A 43 -35.83 36.62 -52.85
CA GLU A 43 -34.37 36.63 -52.97
C GLU A 43 -33.80 35.22 -52.73
N HIS A 44 -33.26 34.64 -53.80
CA HIS A 44 -32.62 33.34 -53.77
C HIS A 44 -31.19 33.47 -53.21
N ILE A 45 -30.89 32.75 -52.14
CA ILE A 45 -29.58 32.73 -51.48
C ILE A 45 -29.04 31.31 -51.36
N LEU A 46 -27.76 31.16 -51.03
CA LEU A 46 -27.22 29.86 -50.65
C LEU A 46 -27.85 29.37 -49.33
N PRO A 47 -27.97 28.04 -49.13
CA PRO A 47 -28.45 27.49 -47.88
C PRO A 47 -27.64 28.03 -46.69
N THR A 48 -28.32 28.62 -45.71
CA THR A 48 -27.68 29.20 -44.53
C THR A 48 -28.47 28.86 -43.27
N ASN A 49 -27.78 28.58 -42.17
CA ASN A 49 -28.41 28.44 -40.86
C ASN A 49 -28.62 29.81 -40.17
N SER A 50 -28.30 30.90 -40.87
CA SER A 50 -28.32 32.26 -40.34
C SER A 50 -29.11 33.18 -41.25
N PHE A 51 -30.45 33.06 -41.23
CA PHE A 51 -31.37 34.04 -41.82
C PHE A 51 -31.44 35.30 -40.95
N ARG A 52 -30.29 35.96 -40.78
CA ARG A 52 -30.21 37.17 -39.97
C ARG A 52 -30.84 38.32 -40.76
N PRO A 53 -31.74 39.11 -40.14
CA PRO A 53 -32.02 40.44 -40.64
C PRO A 53 -30.69 41.18 -40.82
N LYS A 54 -30.46 41.80 -41.99
CA LYS A 54 -29.24 42.59 -42.25
C LYS A 54 -29.04 43.71 -41.22
N VAL A 55 -30.10 44.08 -40.47
CA VAL A 55 -30.11 45.08 -39.40
C VAL A 55 -30.98 44.59 -38.24
N LEU A 56 -30.46 44.61 -37.01
CA LEU A 56 -31.23 44.40 -35.79
C LEU A 56 -31.96 45.70 -35.40
N THR A 57 -33.29 45.66 -35.34
CA THR A 57 -34.15 46.75 -34.90
C THR A 57 -34.62 46.55 -33.46
N CYS A 58 -35.04 47.62 -32.80
CA CYS A 58 -35.54 47.56 -31.44
C CYS A 58 -36.93 46.91 -31.39
N THR A 59 -37.15 46.04 -30.40
CA THR A 59 -38.43 45.36 -30.18
C THR A 59 -39.56 46.28 -29.72
N GLU A 60 -39.23 47.44 -29.14
CA GLU A 60 -40.22 48.45 -28.72
C GLU A 60 -40.36 49.60 -29.73
N HIS A 61 -39.38 49.77 -30.61
CA HIS A 61 -39.31 50.88 -31.56
C HIS A 61 -38.84 50.33 -32.91
N GLU A 62 -39.77 49.79 -33.69
CA GLU A 62 -39.46 48.98 -34.87
C GLU A 62 -38.71 49.74 -35.97
N GLN A 63 -38.87 51.07 -36.04
CA GLN A 63 -38.15 51.93 -36.98
C GLN A 63 -36.72 52.26 -36.53
N GLU A 64 -36.37 51.97 -35.27
CA GLU A 64 -35.10 52.34 -34.67
C GLU A 64 -34.08 51.20 -34.68
N ARG A 65 -32.86 51.54 -35.07
CA ARG A 65 -31.73 50.61 -35.08
C ARG A 65 -31.08 50.53 -33.70
N LEU A 66 -30.61 49.35 -33.32
CA LEU A 66 -29.82 49.16 -32.11
C LEU A 66 -28.41 49.75 -32.31
N GLN A 67 -28.07 50.78 -31.55
CA GLN A 67 -26.82 51.54 -31.70
C GLN A 67 -26.02 51.68 -30.40
N TRP A 68 -26.61 51.28 -29.28
CA TRP A 68 -26.04 51.45 -27.95
C TRP A 68 -26.09 50.14 -27.17
N TYR A 69 -25.19 49.98 -26.22
CA TYR A 69 -25.15 48.84 -25.31
C TYR A 69 -25.05 49.35 -23.87
N CYS A 70 -26.02 48.97 -23.04
CA CYS A 70 -25.98 49.23 -21.61
C CYS A 70 -25.18 48.11 -20.94
N ARG A 71 -24.02 48.43 -20.35
CA ARG A 71 -23.17 47.44 -19.68
C ARG A 71 -23.82 46.89 -18.42
N ASP A 72 -24.48 47.75 -17.64
CA ASP A 72 -25.08 47.35 -16.36
C ASP A 72 -26.31 46.47 -16.56
N CYS A 73 -27.11 46.76 -17.61
CA CYS A 73 -28.28 45.95 -17.95
C CYS A 73 -27.97 44.78 -18.90
N GLN A 74 -26.75 44.71 -19.44
CA GLN A 74 -26.34 43.78 -20.51
C GLN A 74 -27.32 43.73 -21.69
N ARG A 75 -27.83 44.90 -22.13
CA ARG A 75 -28.87 45.00 -23.18
C ARG A 75 -28.47 45.94 -24.31
N LEU A 76 -28.89 45.58 -25.52
CA LEU A 76 -28.81 46.44 -26.71
C LEU A 76 -29.94 47.48 -26.67
N LEU A 77 -29.61 48.73 -26.97
CA LEU A 77 -30.54 49.86 -26.91
C LEU A 77 -30.54 50.61 -28.26
N CYS A 78 -31.72 51.10 -28.64
CA CYS A 78 -31.86 52.11 -29.68
C CYS A 78 -31.74 53.53 -29.08
N PRO A 79 -31.69 54.58 -29.92
CA PRO A 79 -31.64 55.97 -29.45
C PRO A 79 -32.78 56.34 -28.48
N LEU A 80 -33.99 55.82 -28.69
CA LEU A 80 -35.15 56.09 -27.82
C LEU A 80 -35.05 55.35 -26.48
N CYS A 81 -34.66 54.07 -26.48
CA CYS A 81 -34.47 53.30 -25.24
C CYS A 81 -33.36 53.86 -24.36
N LYS A 82 -32.30 54.45 -24.96
CA LYS A 82 -31.22 55.11 -24.24
C LYS A 82 -31.72 56.29 -23.38
N LEU A 83 -32.71 57.03 -23.86
CA LEU A 83 -33.24 58.23 -23.19
C LEU A 83 -34.25 57.90 -22.08
N ARG A 84 -34.71 56.66 -21.97
CA ARG A 84 -35.65 56.27 -20.92
C ARG A 84 -34.98 56.32 -19.55
N ARG A 85 -35.74 56.75 -18.53
CA ARG A 85 -35.30 56.85 -17.13
C ARG A 85 -34.75 55.53 -16.57
N VAL A 86 -35.16 54.39 -17.14
CA VAL A 86 -34.71 53.04 -16.73
C VAL A 86 -33.21 52.81 -16.95
N HIS A 87 -32.59 53.53 -17.90
CA HIS A 87 -31.14 53.48 -18.15
C HIS A 87 -30.40 54.72 -17.66
N ASN A 88 -31.07 55.59 -16.89
CA ASN A 88 -30.44 56.79 -16.35
C ASN A 88 -29.36 56.42 -15.32
N GLY A 89 -28.17 56.99 -15.46
CA GLY A 89 -27.02 56.68 -14.61
C GLY A 89 -26.29 55.37 -14.94
N HIS A 90 -26.77 54.57 -15.91
CA HIS A 90 -26.06 53.38 -16.38
C HIS A 90 -24.94 53.72 -17.38
N LYS A 91 -23.90 52.89 -17.38
CA LYS A 91 -22.78 52.95 -18.32
C LYS A 91 -23.22 52.40 -19.68
N VAL A 92 -23.73 53.31 -20.51
CA VAL A 92 -24.12 53.04 -21.90
C VAL A 92 -22.98 53.39 -22.85
N LEU A 93 -22.57 52.43 -23.68
CA LEU A 93 -21.49 52.56 -24.66
C LEU A 93 -22.05 52.54 -26.09
N PRO A 94 -21.42 53.23 -27.05
CA PRO A 94 -21.70 53.02 -28.47
C PRO A 94 -21.48 51.56 -28.86
N MET A 95 -22.30 51.05 -29.79
CA MET A 95 -22.27 49.65 -30.20
C MET A 95 -20.89 49.20 -30.69
N ALA A 96 -20.18 50.05 -31.46
CA ALA A 96 -18.84 49.72 -31.95
C ALA A 96 -17.82 49.51 -30.81
N GLN A 97 -17.87 50.33 -29.76
CA GLN A 97 -16.97 50.21 -28.61
C GLN A 97 -17.32 48.98 -27.76
N ALA A 98 -18.61 48.75 -27.51
CA ALA A 98 -19.06 47.56 -26.79
C ALA A 98 -18.74 46.27 -27.55
N TYR A 99 -18.91 46.26 -28.87
CA TYR A 99 -18.52 45.16 -29.74
C TYR A 99 -17.04 44.84 -29.59
N GLN A 100 -16.16 45.84 -29.73
CA GLN A 100 -14.72 45.61 -29.65
C GLN A 100 -14.31 45.11 -28.26
N ALA A 101 -14.84 45.73 -27.20
CA ALA A 101 -14.54 45.32 -25.82
C ALA A 101 -15.01 43.89 -25.51
N LEU A 102 -16.22 43.51 -25.93
CA LEU A 102 -16.72 42.14 -25.75
C LEU A 102 -15.91 41.14 -26.60
N LYS A 103 -15.61 41.49 -27.86
CA LYS A 103 -14.81 40.66 -28.75
C LYS A 103 -13.43 40.39 -28.13
N ASP A 104 -12.74 41.42 -27.68
CA ASP A 104 -11.42 41.29 -27.07
C ASP A 104 -11.47 40.45 -25.78
N LYS A 105 -12.53 40.62 -24.96
CA LYS A 105 -12.73 39.82 -23.74
C LYS A 105 -12.92 38.35 -24.08
N VAL A 106 -13.83 38.04 -25.00
CA VAL A 106 -14.10 36.65 -25.42
C VAL A 106 -12.86 36.04 -26.08
N THR A 107 -12.13 36.80 -26.90
CA THR A 107 -10.86 36.33 -27.49
C THR A 107 -9.85 35.98 -26.40
N LYS A 108 -9.65 36.83 -25.38
CA LYS A 108 -8.75 36.53 -24.26
C LYS A 108 -9.16 35.29 -23.48
N GLU A 109 -10.45 35.14 -23.18
CA GLU A 109 -11.00 33.97 -22.49
C GLU A 109 -10.77 32.67 -23.30
N VAL A 110 -11.04 32.70 -24.61
CA VAL A 110 -10.80 31.56 -25.50
C VAL A 110 -9.31 31.24 -25.60
N THR A 111 -8.45 32.24 -25.80
CA THR A 111 -7.00 32.02 -25.86
C THR A 111 -6.47 31.43 -24.56
N PHE A 112 -6.97 31.87 -23.40
CA PHE A 112 -6.60 31.28 -22.11
C PHE A 112 -7.03 29.81 -22.01
N ILE A 113 -8.26 29.47 -22.40
CA ILE A 113 -8.74 28.07 -22.39
C ILE A 113 -7.88 27.20 -23.31
N VAL A 114 -7.62 27.65 -24.53
CA VAL A 114 -6.81 26.91 -25.51
C VAL A 114 -5.37 26.73 -25.01
N ALA A 115 -4.76 27.76 -24.42
CA ALA A 115 -3.41 27.67 -23.86
C ALA A 115 -3.31 26.67 -22.69
N ASN A 116 -4.36 26.53 -21.89
CA ASN A 116 -4.39 25.59 -20.76
C ASN A 116 -4.80 24.17 -21.18
N GLN A 117 -5.29 23.96 -22.40
CA GLN A 117 -5.73 22.66 -22.87
C GLN A 117 -4.59 21.64 -22.88
N GLU A 118 -3.38 22.05 -23.26
CA GLU A 118 -2.19 21.18 -23.21
C GLU A 118 -1.80 20.81 -21.77
N THR A 119 -1.97 21.73 -20.82
CA THR A 119 -1.69 21.47 -19.40
C THR A 119 -2.66 20.43 -18.84
N ILE A 120 -3.96 20.57 -19.12
CA ILE A 120 -4.98 19.60 -18.71
C ILE A 120 -4.69 18.23 -19.33
N GLN A 121 -4.34 18.19 -20.62
CA GLN A 121 -4.00 16.93 -21.29
C GLN A 121 -2.76 16.27 -20.67
N SER A 122 -1.74 17.05 -20.31
CA SER A 122 -0.55 16.54 -19.60
C SER A 122 -0.92 15.97 -18.23
N GLN A 123 -1.77 16.65 -17.47
CA GLN A 123 -2.27 16.17 -16.17
C GLN A 123 -3.06 14.87 -16.30
N ILE A 124 -3.92 14.74 -17.33
CA ILE A 124 -4.64 13.50 -17.62
C ILE A 124 -3.65 12.36 -17.87
N THR A 125 -2.66 12.57 -18.75
CA THR A 125 -1.65 11.54 -19.05
C THR A 125 -0.84 11.15 -17.79
N GLN A 126 -0.51 12.10 -16.92
CA GLN A 126 0.17 11.82 -15.65
C GLN A 126 -0.70 10.97 -14.71
N LEU A 127 -2.01 11.27 -14.62
CA LEU A 127 -2.95 10.49 -13.82
C LEU A 127 -3.12 9.07 -14.38
N GLU A 128 -3.25 8.92 -15.70
CA GLU A 128 -3.33 7.61 -16.35
C GLU A 128 -2.07 6.78 -16.12
N ALA A 129 -0.88 7.41 -16.17
CA ALA A 129 0.37 6.75 -15.85
C ALA A 129 0.44 6.34 -14.37
N ALA A 130 -0.01 7.19 -13.45
CA ALA A 130 -0.07 6.88 -12.02
C ALA A 130 -1.01 5.71 -11.72
N ILE A 131 -2.17 5.63 -12.40
CA ILE A 131 -3.10 4.50 -12.28
C ILE A 131 -2.43 3.20 -12.74
N LYS A 132 -1.80 3.20 -13.93
CA LYS A 132 -1.08 2.01 -14.44
C LYS A 132 0.05 1.58 -13.50
N GLN A 133 0.78 2.53 -12.93
CA GLN A 133 1.85 2.23 -11.97
C GLN A 133 1.29 1.63 -10.67
N MET A 134 0.18 2.16 -10.16
CA MET A 134 -0.52 1.62 -8.99
C MET A 134 -0.98 0.18 -9.24
N GLU A 135 -1.55 -0.12 -10.42
CA GLU A 135 -1.97 -1.46 -10.80
C GLU A 135 -0.78 -2.44 -10.83
N ALA A 136 0.34 -2.04 -11.44
CA ALA A 136 1.57 -2.83 -11.46
C ALA A 136 2.11 -3.07 -10.04
N ASN A 137 2.14 -2.04 -9.19
CA ASN A 137 2.57 -2.15 -7.79
C ASN A 137 1.65 -3.07 -6.98
N SER A 138 0.34 -3.00 -7.21
CA SER A 138 -0.65 -3.87 -6.58
C SER A 138 -0.43 -5.34 -6.97
N ALA A 139 -0.16 -5.61 -8.24
CA ALA A 139 0.17 -6.96 -8.71
C ALA A 139 1.43 -7.52 -8.02
N VAL A 140 2.46 -6.69 -7.83
CA VAL A 140 3.66 -7.06 -7.08
C VAL A 140 3.33 -7.36 -5.61
N ALA A 141 2.53 -6.51 -4.96
CA ALA A 141 2.12 -6.73 -3.57
C ALA A 141 1.31 -8.03 -3.39
N LEU A 142 0.40 -8.33 -4.33
CA LEU A 142 -0.36 -9.59 -4.35
C LEU A 142 0.55 -10.82 -4.52
N ASN A 143 1.56 -10.72 -5.39
CA ASN A 143 2.53 -11.80 -5.57
C ASN A 143 3.36 -12.03 -4.30
N GLN A 144 3.77 -10.96 -3.61
CA GLN A 144 4.49 -11.06 -2.34
C GLN A 144 3.62 -11.67 -1.24
N LEU A 145 2.36 -11.26 -1.11
CA LEU A 145 1.41 -11.88 -0.18
C LEU A 145 1.25 -13.38 -0.46
N THR A 146 1.00 -13.73 -1.73
CA THR A 146 0.84 -15.11 -2.15
C THR A 146 2.08 -15.95 -1.85
N TYR A 147 3.27 -15.38 -2.07
CA TYR A 147 4.53 -16.00 -1.70
C TYR A 147 4.62 -16.27 -0.20
N CYS A 148 4.39 -15.25 0.64
CA CYS A 148 4.45 -15.39 2.10
C CYS A 148 3.50 -16.46 2.65
N ILE A 149 2.26 -16.50 2.15
CA ILE A 149 1.28 -17.53 2.56
C ILE A 149 1.69 -18.92 2.08
N ARG A 150 2.26 -19.02 0.88
CA ARG A 150 2.77 -20.30 0.36
C ARG A 150 3.93 -20.83 1.20
N GLU A 151 4.84 -19.97 1.65
CA GLU A 151 5.93 -20.36 2.56
C GLU A 151 5.39 -20.90 3.89
N LEU A 152 4.37 -20.25 4.48
CA LEU A 152 3.68 -20.76 5.68
C LEU A 152 3.05 -22.14 5.42
N GLY A 153 2.36 -22.30 4.28
CA GLY A 153 1.78 -23.58 3.88
C GLY A 153 2.82 -24.69 3.70
N ALA A 154 3.97 -24.37 3.12
CA ALA A 154 5.09 -25.30 2.96
C ALA A 154 5.64 -25.75 4.32
N ALA A 155 5.84 -24.83 5.25
CA ALA A 155 6.31 -25.15 6.61
C ALA A 155 5.31 -26.05 7.36
N VAL A 156 4.01 -25.82 7.22
CA VAL A 156 2.97 -26.67 7.80
C VAL A 156 2.98 -28.07 7.17
N ALA A 157 3.13 -28.17 5.84
CA ALA A 157 3.19 -29.46 5.14
C ALA A 157 4.43 -30.27 5.52
N GLU A 158 5.59 -29.61 5.64
CA GLU A 158 6.82 -30.25 6.13
C GLU A 158 6.64 -30.77 7.57
N ARG A 159 6.04 -29.95 8.45
CA ARG A 159 5.75 -30.36 9.82
C ARG A 159 4.79 -31.54 9.88
N GLN A 160 3.75 -31.55 9.04
CA GLN A 160 2.84 -32.69 8.91
C GLN A 160 3.60 -33.96 8.51
N GLY A 161 4.47 -33.88 7.49
CA GLY A 161 5.28 -35.02 7.05
C GLY A 161 6.14 -35.59 8.18
N ALA A 162 6.82 -34.72 8.94
CA ALA A 162 7.64 -35.15 10.08
C ALA A 162 6.81 -35.85 11.17
N LEU A 163 5.60 -35.36 11.47
CA LEU A 163 4.69 -35.97 12.45
C LEU A 163 4.16 -37.33 11.98
N VAL A 164 3.85 -37.47 10.68
CA VAL A 164 3.44 -38.75 10.08
C VAL A 164 4.56 -39.78 10.20
N VAL A 165 5.79 -39.43 9.84
CA VAL A 165 6.95 -40.33 9.98
C VAL A 165 7.15 -40.78 11.43
N ALA A 166 7.00 -39.86 12.40
CA ALA A 166 7.10 -40.21 13.81
C ALA A 166 5.99 -41.18 14.26
N LEU A 167 4.75 -40.97 13.78
CA LEU A 167 3.61 -41.83 14.06
C LEU A 167 3.80 -43.23 13.44
N GLU A 168 4.21 -43.31 12.19
CA GLU A 168 4.49 -44.56 11.48
C GLU A 168 5.65 -45.33 12.11
N GLY A 169 6.72 -44.65 12.51
CA GLY A 169 7.81 -45.28 13.25
C GLY A 169 7.34 -45.86 14.58
N SER A 170 6.43 -45.19 15.29
CA SER A 170 5.81 -45.72 16.50
C SER A 170 4.91 -46.93 16.21
N ARG A 171 4.13 -46.89 15.11
CA ARG A 171 3.32 -48.01 14.64
C ARG A 171 4.18 -49.23 14.34
N SER A 172 5.22 -49.07 13.51
CA SER A 172 6.12 -50.16 13.10
C SER A 172 6.74 -50.84 14.31
N ARG A 173 7.30 -50.08 15.26
CA ARG A 173 7.89 -50.67 16.47
C ARG A 173 6.91 -51.50 17.29
N ARG A 174 5.65 -51.07 17.39
CA ARG A 174 4.59 -51.82 18.09
C ARG A 174 4.18 -53.07 17.32
N GLU A 175 4.04 -52.95 16.00
CA GLU A 175 3.75 -54.06 15.09
C GLU A 175 4.85 -55.13 15.14
N ASP A 176 6.12 -54.72 15.14
CA ASP A 176 7.27 -55.61 15.28
C ASP A 176 7.26 -56.33 16.63
N ALA A 177 6.99 -55.60 17.73
CA ALA A 177 6.93 -56.18 19.07
C ALA A 177 5.79 -57.21 19.22
N LEU A 178 4.61 -56.91 18.66
CA LEU A 178 3.47 -57.83 18.65
C LEU A 178 3.74 -59.04 17.74
N SER A 179 4.31 -58.81 16.56
CA SER A 179 4.63 -59.89 15.60
C SER A 179 5.69 -60.84 16.14
N ALA A 180 6.71 -60.32 16.80
CA ALA A 180 7.72 -61.13 17.50
C ALA A 180 7.07 -62.02 18.56
N GLN A 181 6.14 -61.46 19.35
CA GLN A 181 5.42 -62.21 20.37
C GLN A 181 4.49 -63.28 19.77
N VAL A 182 3.83 -62.99 18.64
CA VAL A 182 3.04 -63.99 17.90
C VAL A 182 3.93 -65.14 17.41
N SER A 183 5.12 -64.84 16.89
CA SER A 183 6.08 -65.84 16.42
C SER A 183 6.55 -66.75 17.56
N GLU A 184 6.96 -66.16 18.69
CA GLU A 184 7.34 -66.89 19.90
C GLU A 184 6.22 -67.83 20.36
N ARG A 185 4.97 -67.33 20.43
CA ARG A 185 3.82 -68.12 20.87
C ARG A 185 3.46 -69.24 19.88
N ARG A 186 3.67 -69.02 18.58
CA ARG A 186 3.49 -70.06 17.56
C ARG A 186 4.53 -71.17 17.71
N GLY A 187 5.79 -70.84 18.00
CA GLY A 187 6.83 -71.84 18.30
C GLY A 187 6.50 -72.70 19.51
N LEU A 188 5.83 -72.14 20.53
CA LEU A 188 5.32 -72.89 21.68
C LEU A 188 4.11 -73.79 21.37
N GLN A 189 3.53 -73.77 20.16
CA GLN A 189 2.48 -74.73 19.77
C GLN A 189 3.06 -76.08 19.28
N GLU A 190 4.37 -76.20 19.12
CA GLU A 190 5.05 -77.42 18.66
C GLU A 190 5.21 -78.50 19.77
N HIS A 191 4.24 -78.62 20.69
CA HIS A 191 4.27 -79.61 21.76
C HIS A 191 3.68 -80.97 21.34
N THR A 192 3.29 -81.13 20.07
CA THR A 192 2.67 -82.34 19.53
C THR A 192 3.51 -83.61 19.79
N GLY A 193 4.83 -83.53 19.62
CA GLY A 193 5.74 -84.65 19.91
C GLY A 193 5.84 -84.99 21.39
N LEU A 194 5.84 -83.98 22.27
CA LEU A 194 5.83 -84.19 23.73
C LEU A 194 4.50 -84.81 24.18
N MET A 195 3.38 -84.39 23.59
CA MET A 195 2.06 -84.96 23.87
C MET A 195 1.96 -86.41 23.41
N ALA A 196 2.37 -86.73 22.18
CA ALA A 196 2.39 -88.10 21.67
C ALA A 196 3.30 -89.01 22.51
N TYR A 197 4.49 -88.54 22.88
CA TYR A 197 5.40 -89.28 23.76
C TYR A 197 4.80 -89.49 25.16
N THR A 198 4.17 -88.46 25.73
CA THR A 198 3.50 -88.56 27.04
C THR A 198 2.35 -89.58 26.98
N GLN A 199 1.56 -89.58 25.91
CA GLN A 199 0.47 -90.55 25.70
C GLN A 199 0.97 -91.99 25.58
N GLU A 200 2.10 -92.21 24.92
CA GLU A 200 2.70 -93.55 24.83
C GLU A 200 3.31 -94.00 26.16
N LEU A 201 4.00 -93.10 26.87
CA LEU A 201 4.54 -93.36 28.20
C LEU A 201 3.46 -93.78 29.20
N LEU A 202 2.25 -93.23 29.10
CA LEU A 202 1.11 -93.62 29.96
C LEU A 202 0.64 -95.07 29.74
N LYS A 203 1.07 -95.75 28.67
CA LYS A 203 0.77 -97.16 28.40
C LYS A 203 1.84 -98.12 28.96
N GLU A 204 2.95 -97.60 29.49
CA GLU A 204 4.00 -98.43 30.08
C GLU A 204 3.47 -99.19 31.30
N THR A 205 3.76 -100.48 31.35
CA THR A 205 3.22 -101.39 32.38
C THR A 205 4.27 -101.80 33.41
N ASP A 206 5.57 -101.62 33.11
CA ASP A 206 6.66 -101.87 34.06
C ASP A 206 6.88 -100.65 35.00
N PRO A 207 6.66 -100.79 36.32
CA PRO A 207 6.71 -99.65 37.24
C PRO A 207 8.09 -98.95 37.33
N PRO A 208 9.23 -99.67 37.40
CA PRO A 208 10.55 -99.03 37.36
C PRO A 208 10.83 -98.24 36.06
N CYS A 209 10.51 -98.80 34.89
CA CYS A 209 10.68 -98.11 33.60
C CYS A 209 9.78 -96.87 33.50
N PHE A 210 8.53 -96.98 33.94
CA PHE A 210 7.59 -95.85 33.96
C PHE A 210 8.11 -94.70 34.84
N VAL A 211 8.49 -94.97 36.09
CA VAL A 211 8.94 -93.93 37.03
C VAL A 211 10.19 -93.20 36.51
N GLN A 212 11.13 -93.92 35.91
CA GLN A 212 12.34 -93.33 35.33
C GLN A 212 12.03 -92.35 34.18
N ALA A 213 11.15 -92.75 33.24
CA ALA A 213 10.77 -91.91 32.11
C ALA A 213 9.81 -90.78 32.52
N ALA A 214 8.86 -91.05 33.42
CA ALA A 214 7.85 -90.09 33.90
C ALA A 214 8.47 -88.87 34.58
N ARG A 215 9.56 -89.03 35.34
CA ARG A 215 10.24 -87.90 36.00
C ARG A 215 10.77 -86.87 35.01
N VAL A 216 11.37 -87.33 33.90
CA VAL A 216 11.91 -86.45 32.85
C VAL A 216 10.77 -85.78 32.07
N THR A 217 9.73 -86.55 31.71
CA THR A 217 8.54 -86.04 31.02
C THR A 217 7.80 -85.01 31.85
N HIS A 218 7.62 -85.26 33.15
CA HIS A 218 6.96 -84.34 34.07
C HIS A 218 7.66 -82.98 34.12
N SER A 219 8.99 -82.94 34.21
CA SER A 219 9.74 -81.68 34.17
C SER A 219 9.52 -80.90 32.87
N ARG A 220 9.40 -81.59 31.72
CA ARG A 220 9.10 -80.96 30.42
C ARG A 220 7.66 -80.44 30.36
N LEU A 221 6.70 -81.16 30.93
CA LEU A 221 5.29 -80.76 31.01
C LEU A 221 5.11 -79.54 31.92
N VAL A 222 5.78 -79.49 33.07
CA VAL A 222 5.73 -78.34 33.98
C VAL A 222 6.19 -77.07 33.27
N LYS A 223 7.34 -77.11 32.57
CA LYS A 223 7.82 -75.97 31.77
C LYS A 223 6.84 -75.56 30.65
N ALA A 224 6.18 -76.52 30.01
CA ALA A 224 5.16 -76.24 29.02
C ALA A 224 3.94 -75.51 29.63
N ILE A 225 3.49 -75.96 30.80
CA ILE A 225 2.36 -75.38 31.52
C ILE A 225 2.69 -73.94 31.98
N GLU A 226 3.87 -73.71 32.52
CA GLU A 226 4.34 -72.37 32.92
C GLU A 226 4.31 -71.38 31.74
N ASN A 227 4.79 -71.82 30.58
CA ASN A 227 4.75 -71.02 29.35
C ASN A 227 3.31 -70.69 28.91
N LEU A 228 2.33 -71.56 29.17
CA LEU A 228 0.93 -71.36 28.78
C LEU A 228 0.15 -70.44 29.74
N GLN A 229 0.47 -70.46 31.04
CA GLN A 229 -0.31 -69.75 32.07
C GLN A 229 0.00 -68.26 32.16
N CYS A 230 1.20 -67.83 31.75
CA CYS A 230 1.63 -66.44 31.86
C CYS A 230 1.74 -65.79 30.46
N PHE A 231 0.71 -65.05 30.05
CA PHE A 231 0.73 -64.24 28.83
C PHE A 231 0.24 -62.81 29.09
N THR A 232 1.04 -61.83 28.68
CA THR A 232 0.62 -60.44 28.55
C THR A 232 1.19 -59.88 27.25
N PRO A 233 0.41 -59.10 26.46
CA PRO A 233 0.92 -58.47 25.25
C PRO A 233 2.16 -57.61 25.51
N SER A 234 3.16 -57.71 24.63
CA SER A 234 4.43 -56.97 24.77
C SER A 234 4.30 -55.47 24.47
N ALA A 235 3.23 -55.03 23.80
CA ALA A 235 2.97 -53.63 23.47
C ALA A 235 1.46 -53.29 23.50
N ASP A 236 1.11 -52.07 23.91
CA ASP A 236 -0.25 -51.52 23.79
C ASP A 236 -0.51 -51.12 22.31
N PRO A 237 -1.55 -51.65 21.64
CA PRO A 237 -1.90 -51.25 20.27
C PRO A 237 -2.48 -49.84 20.17
N SER A 238 -2.81 -49.20 21.30
CA SER A 238 -3.44 -47.88 21.32
C SER A 238 -2.49 -46.72 20.95
N PHE A 239 -3.09 -45.68 20.36
CA PHE A 239 -2.47 -44.38 20.14
C PHE A 239 -3.11 -43.27 20.99
N ARG A 240 -3.78 -43.62 22.10
CA ARG A 240 -4.50 -42.69 23.00
C ARG A 240 -3.67 -41.55 23.60
N HIS A 241 -2.35 -41.55 23.42
CA HIS A 241 -1.44 -40.50 23.88
C HIS A 241 -0.90 -39.62 22.74
N PHE A 242 -1.34 -39.86 21.50
CA PHE A 242 -0.98 -39.07 20.33
C PHE A 242 -2.06 -38.03 20.07
N HIS A 243 -1.92 -36.87 20.73
CA HIS A 243 -2.78 -35.71 20.52
C HIS A 243 -1.97 -34.56 19.93
N LEU A 244 -2.52 -33.94 18.87
CA LEU A 244 -1.99 -32.72 18.29
C LEU A 244 -2.99 -31.59 18.59
N ASP A 245 -2.54 -30.56 19.31
CA ASP A 245 -3.28 -29.32 19.50
C ASP A 245 -2.66 -28.24 18.61
N THR A 246 -3.47 -27.65 17.74
CA THR A 246 -3.07 -26.59 16.79
C THR A 246 -3.72 -25.24 17.12
N SER A 247 -4.37 -25.12 18.28
CA SER A 247 -5.18 -23.96 18.61
C SER A 247 -4.36 -22.66 18.60
N LYS A 248 -3.13 -22.68 19.10
CA LYS A 248 -2.25 -21.49 19.13
C LYS A 248 -1.81 -21.07 17.74
N GLU A 249 -1.44 -22.03 16.91
CA GLU A 249 -0.98 -21.82 15.53
C GLU A 249 -2.10 -21.23 14.68
N VAL A 250 -3.32 -21.73 14.85
CA VAL A 250 -4.51 -21.18 14.19
C VAL A 250 -4.78 -19.73 14.62
N GLN A 251 -4.62 -19.41 15.91
CA GLN A 251 -4.74 -18.02 16.39
C GLN A 251 -3.67 -17.11 15.78
N LEU A 252 -2.42 -17.58 15.67
CA LEU A 252 -1.34 -16.83 15.02
C LEU A 252 -1.66 -16.54 13.54
N ILE A 253 -2.23 -17.51 12.82
CA ILE A 253 -2.67 -17.33 11.43
C ILE A 253 -3.80 -16.29 11.33
N HIS A 254 -4.78 -16.32 12.23
CA HIS A 254 -5.86 -15.33 12.24
C HIS A 254 -5.38 -13.91 12.58
N SER A 255 -4.27 -13.78 13.33
CA SER A 255 -3.67 -12.49 13.69
C SER A 255 -2.71 -11.91 12.63
N LEU A 256 -2.60 -12.52 11.45
CA LEU A 256 -1.74 -12.02 10.39
C LEU A 256 -2.31 -10.71 9.81
N GLU A 257 -1.51 -9.66 9.83
CA GLU A 257 -1.87 -8.33 9.35
C GLU A 257 -0.75 -7.75 8.46
N PHE A 258 -1.11 -6.79 7.61
CA PHE A 258 -0.12 -6.00 6.90
C PHE A 258 0.61 -5.09 7.88
N ILE A 259 1.94 -5.08 7.80
CA ILE A 259 2.77 -4.19 8.59
C ILE A 259 3.32 -3.06 7.72
N TYR A 260 3.52 -1.91 8.34
CA TYR A 260 4.11 -0.73 7.73
C TYR A 260 5.46 -0.43 8.37
N ALA A 261 6.29 0.34 7.68
CA ALA A 261 7.55 0.80 8.25
C ALA A 261 7.27 1.63 9.53
N PRO A 262 8.15 1.60 10.54
CA PRO A 262 7.94 2.38 11.77
C PRO A 262 7.81 3.87 11.46
N LEU A 263 6.99 4.59 12.23
CA LEU A 263 6.93 6.05 12.14
C LEU A 263 8.26 6.68 12.60
N ALA A 264 8.46 7.95 12.23
CA ALA A 264 9.62 8.72 12.65
C ALA A 264 9.78 8.70 14.19
N PRO A 265 10.91 8.21 14.71
CA PRO A 265 11.19 8.28 16.14
C PRO A 265 11.26 9.74 16.62
N VAL A 266 10.88 9.98 17.87
CA VAL A 266 10.97 11.30 18.49
C VAL A 266 12.15 11.29 19.47
N ILE A 267 13.17 12.09 19.20
CA ILE A 267 14.33 12.23 20.08
C ILE A 267 13.88 12.94 21.37
N ASP A 268 14.12 12.29 22.51
CA ASP A 268 13.85 12.82 23.84
C ASP A 268 14.98 13.77 24.22
N THR A 269 14.73 15.04 23.99
CA THR A 269 15.64 16.16 24.23
C THR A 269 16.02 16.31 25.70
N GLN A 270 15.18 15.88 26.63
CA GLN A 270 15.44 15.99 28.07
C GLN A 270 16.37 14.88 28.58
N LYS A 271 16.39 13.74 27.89
CA LYS A 271 17.24 12.58 28.23
C LYS A 271 18.46 12.46 27.35
N THR A 272 18.57 13.30 26.32
CA THR A 272 19.72 13.37 25.43
C THR A 272 20.78 14.28 26.04
N LEU A 273 22.02 13.80 26.14
CA LEU A 273 23.13 14.49 26.78
C LEU A 273 24.30 14.68 25.82
N ALA A 274 25.00 15.80 25.95
CA ALA A 274 26.16 16.12 25.14
C ALA A 274 27.34 16.53 26.02
N TYR A 275 28.37 15.68 26.06
CA TYR A 275 29.63 15.91 26.78
C TYR A 275 30.80 15.51 25.88
N ASP A 276 31.72 14.68 26.37
CA ASP A 276 32.76 14.03 25.57
C ASP A 276 32.19 12.96 24.61
N GLN A 277 30.97 12.52 24.90
CA GLN A 277 30.15 11.61 24.10
C GLN A 277 28.74 12.21 23.93
N LEU A 278 28.03 11.83 22.87
CA LEU A 278 26.61 12.17 22.72
C LEU A 278 25.79 10.95 23.10
N PHE A 279 25.00 11.08 24.16
CA PHE A 279 24.02 10.08 24.57
C PHE A 279 22.66 10.50 24.02
N LEU A 280 22.16 9.77 23.02
CA LEU A 280 20.85 10.01 22.41
C LEU A 280 19.81 9.09 23.04
N CYS A 281 18.66 9.67 23.38
CA CYS A 281 17.45 8.92 23.73
C CYS A 281 16.33 9.27 22.77
N TRP A 282 15.50 8.31 22.41
CA TRP A 282 14.29 8.55 21.62
C TRP A 282 13.15 7.67 22.10
N ARG A 283 11.98 7.91 21.54
CA ARG A 283 10.79 7.07 21.71
C ARG A 283 10.06 6.93 20.38
N LEU A 284 9.40 5.80 20.19
CA LEU A 284 8.55 5.60 19.04
C LEU A 284 7.13 6.11 19.35
N PRO A 285 6.40 6.71 18.39
CA PRO A 285 4.99 7.04 18.58
C PRO A 285 4.16 5.81 18.98
N GLN A 286 3.10 5.99 19.78
CA GLN A 286 2.30 4.87 20.32
C GLN A 286 1.51 4.12 19.24
N ASP A 287 1.15 4.82 18.17
CA ASP A 287 0.46 4.34 16.98
C ASP A 287 1.42 3.77 15.92
N SER A 288 2.73 3.80 16.16
CA SER A 288 3.73 3.28 15.24
C SER A 288 3.77 1.75 15.26
N ALA A 289 4.00 1.16 14.08
CA ALA A 289 4.47 -0.22 13.98
C ALA A 289 5.79 -0.39 14.77
N PRO A 290 6.01 -1.54 15.43
CA PRO A 290 7.21 -1.77 16.22
C PRO A 290 8.47 -1.78 15.34
N ALA A 291 9.51 -1.11 15.80
CA ALA A 291 10.84 -1.17 15.19
C ALA A 291 11.62 -2.37 15.75
N TRP A 292 12.24 -3.15 14.88
CA TRP A 292 13.12 -4.25 15.25
C TRP A 292 14.51 -3.75 15.63
N HIS A 293 14.96 -2.69 14.96
CA HIS A 293 16.18 -1.96 15.27
C HIS A 293 16.09 -0.51 14.77
N PHE A 294 17.05 0.32 15.16
CA PHE A 294 17.18 1.71 14.71
C PHE A 294 18.49 1.93 13.96
N SER A 295 18.52 2.97 13.14
CA SER A 295 19.72 3.51 12.52
C SER A 295 19.87 4.97 12.93
N VAL A 296 20.99 5.29 13.55
CA VAL A 296 21.32 6.65 14.01
C VAL A 296 22.32 7.24 13.05
N GLU A 297 22.00 8.38 12.47
CA GLU A 297 22.92 9.13 11.63
C GLU A 297 23.34 10.42 12.30
N TYR A 298 24.62 10.76 12.18
CA TYR A 298 25.17 11.99 12.71
C TYR A 298 26.22 12.58 11.77
N GLN A 299 26.34 13.90 11.76
CA GLN A 299 27.38 14.61 11.03
C GLN A 299 27.83 15.84 11.80
N ARG A 300 29.11 16.18 11.69
CA ARG A 300 29.65 17.44 12.22
C ARG A 300 29.28 18.57 11.26
N ARG A 301 28.68 19.65 11.77
CA ARG A 301 28.42 20.84 10.96
C ARG A 301 29.71 21.63 10.78
N ALA A 302 30.08 21.90 9.52
CA ALA A 302 31.20 22.79 9.23
C ALA A 302 30.76 24.25 9.46
N GLY A 303 31.16 24.82 10.60
CA GLY A 303 30.90 26.22 10.94
C GLY A 303 30.89 26.47 12.45
N GLY A 304 32.08 26.63 13.04
CA GLY A 304 32.24 27.09 14.42
C GLY A 304 32.05 28.61 14.53
N ALA A 305 31.94 29.09 15.77
CA ALA A 305 31.62 30.47 16.19
C ALA A 305 32.59 31.60 15.74
N ALA A 306 33.42 31.38 14.71
CA ALA A 306 34.35 32.35 14.14
C ALA A 306 33.93 32.86 12.75
N ALA A 307 32.65 32.75 12.37
CA ALA A 307 32.13 33.34 11.14
C ALA A 307 31.66 34.80 11.36
N THR A 308 32.58 35.66 11.80
CA THR A 308 32.44 37.11 11.66
C THR A 308 32.68 37.50 10.20
N TRP A 309 31.62 38.01 9.56
CA TRP A 309 31.59 38.97 8.44
C TRP A 309 32.62 38.80 7.31
N GLY A 310 32.11 38.39 6.13
CA GLY A 310 32.75 38.70 4.84
C GLY A 310 33.65 37.60 4.28
N GLY A 311 33.07 36.49 3.83
CA GLY A 311 33.80 35.50 3.04
C GLY A 311 32.84 34.61 2.27
N THR A 312 32.67 34.88 0.98
CA THR A 312 31.99 33.99 0.04
C THR A 312 32.74 32.65 -0.02
N ARG A 313 32.21 31.61 0.63
CA ARG A 313 32.64 30.22 0.41
C ARG A 313 31.64 29.48 -0.46
N SER A 314 32.18 28.84 -1.50
CA SER A 314 31.49 27.96 -2.43
C SER A 314 30.72 26.83 -1.71
N PRO A 315 29.53 26.44 -2.18
CA PRO A 315 28.74 25.35 -1.61
C PRO A 315 29.33 24.01 -2.08
N GLY A 316 30.33 23.48 -1.38
CA GLY A 316 31.07 22.32 -1.87
C GLY A 316 31.71 21.48 -0.77
N ALA A 317 30.87 20.76 -0.02
CA ALA A 317 31.11 19.44 0.59
C ALA A 317 30.14 19.28 1.77
N ALA A 318 28.94 18.75 1.52
CA ALA A 318 28.14 18.19 2.61
C ALA A 318 28.99 17.10 3.27
N THR A 319 29.26 17.22 4.57
CA THR A 319 29.98 16.19 5.31
C THR A 319 29.15 14.91 5.23
N ALA A 320 29.76 13.76 4.93
CA ALA A 320 29.00 12.51 4.86
C ALA A 320 28.41 12.17 6.23
N TRP A 321 27.15 11.73 6.25
CA TRP A 321 26.52 11.19 7.45
C TRP A 321 27.27 9.94 7.90
N LEU A 322 27.74 9.96 9.13
CA LEU A 322 28.22 8.78 9.85
C LEU A 322 27.01 8.05 10.41
N ARG A 323 27.08 6.72 10.48
CA ARG A 323 25.93 5.89 10.85
C ARG A 323 26.29 4.86 11.91
N LEU A 324 25.38 4.67 12.85
CA LEU A 324 25.32 3.53 13.76
C LEU A 324 24.10 2.70 13.37
N ASP A 325 24.35 1.49 12.88
CA ASP A 325 23.31 0.57 12.44
C ASP A 325 22.95 -0.44 13.52
N GLU A 326 21.79 -1.07 13.34
CA GLU A 326 21.27 -2.15 14.19
C GLU A 326 21.21 -1.81 15.68
N VAL A 327 20.94 -0.55 16.04
CA VAL A 327 20.78 -0.16 17.44
C VAL A 327 19.53 -0.83 18.00
N ARG A 328 19.74 -1.73 18.96
CA ARG A 328 18.66 -2.43 19.68
C ARG A 328 18.31 -1.63 20.92
N GLY A 329 17.05 -1.18 21.00
CA GLY A 329 16.56 -0.30 22.06
C GLY A 329 16.36 1.13 21.59
N THR A 330 16.07 2.04 22.53
CA THR A 330 15.66 3.42 22.23
C THR A 330 16.68 4.47 22.66
N ASN A 331 17.95 4.08 22.71
CA ASN A 331 19.07 4.97 23.00
C ASN A 331 20.35 4.50 22.29
N ALA A 332 21.29 5.42 22.09
CA ALA A 332 22.62 5.13 21.55
C ALA A 332 23.66 6.12 22.06
N VAL A 333 24.91 5.69 22.03
CA VAL A 333 26.07 6.54 22.36
C VAL A 333 26.90 6.76 21.11
N VAL A 334 27.14 8.03 20.78
CA VAL A 334 28.06 8.44 19.71
C VAL A 334 29.38 8.87 20.34
N ASN A 335 30.45 8.19 19.96
CA ASN A 335 31.80 8.35 20.50
C ASN A 335 32.76 8.96 19.46
N ARG A 336 33.97 9.32 19.92
CA ARG A 336 35.06 9.86 19.08
C ARG A 336 34.66 11.15 18.36
N LEU A 337 34.03 12.04 19.12
CA LEU A 337 33.59 13.34 18.64
C LEU A 337 34.70 14.37 18.81
N GLN A 338 34.69 15.39 17.98
CA GLN A 338 35.51 16.56 18.15
C GLN A 338 34.85 17.48 19.17
N MET A 339 35.62 17.95 20.14
CA MET A 339 35.17 18.94 21.13
C MET A 339 34.95 20.31 20.46
N ASP A 340 34.16 21.17 21.09
CA ASP A 340 33.80 22.50 20.57
C ASP A 340 33.18 22.45 19.15
N SER A 341 32.26 21.51 18.93
CA SER A 341 31.66 21.29 17.62
C SER A 341 30.16 21.02 17.71
N VAL A 342 29.42 21.46 16.68
CA VAL A 342 28.00 21.17 16.53
C VAL A 342 27.81 19.92 15.70
N TYR A 343 27.06 18.96 16.24
CA TYR A 343 26.63 17.75 15.57
C TYR A 343 25.14 17.81 15.25
N VAL A 344 24.79 17.40 14.04
CA VAL A 344 23.40 17.18 13.60
C VAL A 344 23.15 15.69 13.66
N LEU A 345 22.07 15.27 14.31
CA LEU A 345 21.74 13.86 14.51
C LEU A 345 20.28 13.59 14.15
N ARG A 346 20.03 12.41 13.60
CA ARG A 346 18.69 11.92 13.26
C ARG A 346 18.61 10.41 13.41
N VAL A 347 17.43 9.90 13.73
CA VAL A 347 17.20 8.46 13.98
C VAL A 347 16.02 7.96 13.17
N ARG A 348 16.09 6.75 12.62
CA ARG A 348 14.94 6.09 12.00
C ARG A 348 14.79 4.65 12.48
N GLY A 349 13.55 4.18 12.55
CA GLY A 349 13.23 2.79 12.86
C GLY A 349 13.24 1.89 11.61
N CYS A 350 13.46 0.60 11.81
CA CYS A 350 13.41 -0.41 10.75
C CYS A 350 12.64 -1.64 11.23
N ASN A 351 11.81 -2.21 10.36
CA ASN A 351 11.21 -3.54 10.54
C ASN A 351 11.16 -4.28 9.19
N LYS A 352 10.38 -5.36 9.07
CA LYS A 352 10.29 -6.12 7.81
C LYS A 352 9.81 -5.28 6.62
N ALA A 353 8.95 -4.28 6.86
CA ALA A 353 8.44 -3.39 5.82
C ALA A 353 9.50 -2.37 5.37
N GLY A 354 10.64 -2.30 6.06
CA GLY A 354 11.78 -1.47 5.73
C GLY A 354 12.00 -0.35 6.74
N PHE A 355 12.70 0.68 6.29
CA PHE A 355 13.03 1.86 7.08
C PHE A 355 11.89 2.87 7.07
N GLY A 356 11.56 3.37 8.26
CA GLY A 356 10.70 4.52 8.44
C GLY A 356 11.38 5.84 8.04
N GLU A 357 10.62 6.92 8.18
CA GLU A 357 11.16 8.27 8.09
C GLU A 357 12.16 8.56 9.22
N TYR A 358 13.05 9.51 8.98
CA TYR A 358 13.93 10.00 10.02
C TYR A 358 13.16 10.89 10.99
N SER A 359 13.59 10.88 12.25
CA SER A 359 13.24 11.87 13.26
C SER A 359 13.54 13.28 12.75
N GLU A 360 12.93 14.27 13.39
CA GLU A 360 13.46 15.62 13.31
C GLU A 360 14.94 15.64 13.71
N GLU A 361 15.71 16.49 13.03
CA GLU A 361 17.12 16.65 13.28
C GLU A 361 17.33 17.39 14.61
N VAL A 362 18.18 16.85 15.47
CA VAL A 362 18.63 17.53 16.69
C VAL A 362 20.06 18.03 16.52
N TYR A 363 20.32 19.18 17.13
CA TYR A 363 21.61 19.84 17.10
C TYR A 363 22.20 19.78 18.50
N LEU A 364 23.33 19.09 18.65
CA LEU A 364 24.02 18.94 19.92
C LEU A 364 25.40 19.58 19.83
N HIS A 365 25.77 20.35 20.85
CA HIS A 365 27.07 21.01 20.94
C HIS A 365 27.95 20.24 21.92
N THR A 366 29.13 19.79 21.48
CA THR A 366 30.13 19.25 22.40
C THR A 366 30.85 20.40 23.10
N PRO A 367 31.02 20.37 24.43
CA PRO A 367 31.72 21.43 25.14
C PRO A 367 33.18 21.53 24.65
N PRO A 368 33.86 22.67 24.88
CA PRO A 368 35.29 22.78 24.66
C PRO A 368 36.03 21.71 25.46
N ALA A 369 37.13 21.17 24.91
CA ALA A 369 37.94 20.20 25.62
C ALA A 369 38.36 20.78 26.98
N PRO A 370 38.33 20.00 28.08
CA PRO A 370 38.83 20.48 29.36
C PRO A 370 40.26 20.98 29.16
N GLY A 371 40.45 22.29 29.25
CA GLY A 371 41.79 22.85 29.31
C GLY A 371 42.51 22.22 30.48
N GLU A 372 43.78 21.85 30.31
CA GLU A 372 44.69 21.53 31.40
C GLU A 372 44.82 22.76 32.32
N ILE A 373 43.82 23.01 33.16
CA ILE A 373 43.89 23.96 34.24
C ILE A 373 43.60 23.17 35.51
N TRP A 374 44.69 22.72 36.12
CA TRP A 374 44.73 22.23 37.49
C TRP A 374 44.19 23.32 38.42
N THR A 375 42.88 23.32 38.67
CA THR A 375 42.32 23.93 39.87
C THR A 375 41.31 22.96 40.47
N PRO A 376 41.43 22.60 41.76
CA PRO A 376 40.54 21.65 42.39
C PRO A 376 39.22 22.36 42.67
N ILE A 377 38.25 22.21 41.76
CA ILE A 377 36.87 22.63 42.03
C ILE A 377 36.14 21.46 42.66
N THR A 378 35.70 21.72 43.90
CA THR A 378 34.84 20.86 44.72
C THR A 378 33.64 20.31 43.95
N LEU A 379 33.29 19.06 44.24
CA LEU A 379 32.30 18.13 43.66
C LEU A 379 30.83 18.59 43.56
N ASN A 380 30.53 19.88 43.40
CA ASN A 380 29.14 20.40 43.39
C ASN A 380 28.76 21.29 42.19
N HIS A 381 29.57 21.39 41.14
CA HIS A 381 29.21 22.13 39.93
C HIS A 381 29.36 21.25 38.68
N ILE A 382 28.42 20.34 38.48
CA ILE A 382 28.11 19.87 37.13
C ILE A 382 27.46 21.06 36.43
N VAL A 383 28.25 21.81 35.66
CA VAL A 383 27.73 22.87 34.81
C VAL A 383 26.93 22.18 33.71
N TYR A 384 25.61 22.15 33.87
CA TYR A 384 24.67 21.85 32.81
C TYR A 384 24.81 22.93 31.74
N PHE A 385 25.70 22.74 30.77
CA PHE A 385 25.76 23.60 29.60
C PHE A 385 24.59 23.26 28.68
N TYR A 386 23.82 24.30 28.36
CA TYR A 386 22.55 24.27 27.65
C TYR A 386 22.59 23.44 26.36
N VAL A 387 21.69 22.46 26.26
CA VAL A 387 21.32 21.91 24.97
C VAL A 387 20.48 22.97 24.24
N SER A 388 21.11 23.73 23.35
CA SER A 388 20.42 24.71 22.52
C SER A 388 19.67 24.00 21.39
N PHE A 389 18.40 23.67 21.63
CA PHE A 389 17.52 23.11 20.60
C PHE A 389 17.00 24.24 19.70
N THR A 390 17.49 24.31 18.46
CA THR A 390 16.86 25.14 17.42
C THR A 390 16.06 24.24 16.48
N THR A 391 14.75 24.14 16.70
CA THR A 391 13.79 23.62 15.69
C THR A 391 13.52 24.74 14.69
N ARG A 392 13.76 24.52 13.39
CA ARG A 392 13.28 25.45 12.35
C ARG A 392 11.75 25.36 12.29
N LYS A 393 11.07 26.49 12.48
CA LYS A 393 9.66 26.67 12.08
C LYS A 393 9.54 26.66 10.56
#